data_AF-A0A1A8ZYG8-F1
#
_entry.id   AF-A0A1A8ZYG8-F1
#
_cell.length_a   1.000
_cell.length_b   1.000
_cell.length_c   1.000
_cell.angle_alpha   90.00
_cell.angle_beta   90.00
_cell.angle_gamma   90.00
#
_symmetry.space_group_name_H-M   'P 1'
#
loop_
_entity.id
_entity.type
_entity.pdbx_description
1 polymer ?
#
loop_
_entity_poly.entity_id
_entity_poly.type
_entity_poly.pdbx_seq_one_letter_code
_entity_poly.pdbx_strand_id
1 'polypeptide(L)'
;MDRRSEPNRSAIYATTLVAFLAIAGIAVVDPILPAIGAAIGVTAWQVELLFTAYIAVMAVGMIPATLASGRFGFKPVLITGVAVVGLAAILASFSNDIVQLSVLRGVWGLGNAMFFATAMVVLVNLANDREWVVGLFETALGLGFAVGPLIGGLLGEVSWRLPFFVCGVFMVLALAVAARKLREPARRQAPVRVGQIFSTYRKPAFITLCVVTAAYNFVFFVVLGYTPLYLHLDVIPLGLAFTGWGLGLAAGILLIGHRLAHRIGAVQTVGVAIAGLLVCMVLFATSSGTAESLVVLVLAGLFMGLANANLTDLALGLGSADRRVATGAFNLVRWGAAAPAPIISGKLAEHGLALPFWVGFGVLAVGVLIYLAFAHLMAAGYGERVLWSRWNRAARGAEHAPEEPVGEAY
;
A
#
# COMPACT_ATOMS: atom_id res chain seq x y z
N MET A 1 27.27 -13.93 1.57
CA MET A 1 25.82 -14.22 1.66
C MET A 1 25.67 -15.69 2.03
N ASP A 2 25.57 -15.99 3.32
CA ASP A 2 25.30 -17.35 3.79
C ASP A 2 23.99 -17.87 3.20
N ARG A 3 24.03 -19.08 2.65
CA ARG A 3 22.87 -19.77 2.06
C ARG A 3 21.90 -20.19 3.18
N ARG A 4 21.12 -19.28 3.75
CA ARG A 4 20.03 -19.57 4.71
C ARG A 4 19.11 -20.66 4.15
N SER A 5 19.12 -21.86 4.69
CA SER A 5 18.49 -23.07 4.13
C SER A 5 16.96 -23.03 4.24
N GLU A 6 16.33 -22.19 3.43
CA GLU A 6 14.87 -22.09 3.35
C GLU A 6 14.26 -23.28 2.59
N PRO A 7 13.19 -23.91 3.12
CA PRO A 7 12.38 -24.82 2.34
C PRO A 7 11.70 -24.04 1.20
N ASN A 8 11.45 -24.68 0.06
CA ASN A 8 10.71 -24.09 -1.07
C ASN A 8 11.28 -22.78 -1.67
N ARG A 9 12.61 -22.54 -1.62
CA ARG A 9 13.25 -21.32 -2.21
C ARG A 9 12.70 -20.90 -3.57
N SER A 10 12.51 -21.84 -4.50
CA SER A 10 11.98 -21.52 -5.84
C SER A 10 10.56 -20.94 -5.81
N ALA A 11 9.71 -21.34 -4.86
CA ALA A 11 8.36 -20.82 -4.71
C ALA A 11 8.36 -19.45 -4.01
N ILE A 12 9.28 -19.23 -3.07
CA ILE A 12 9.48 -17.92 -2.42
C ILE A 12 9.88 -16.88 -3.46
N TYR A 13 10.98 -17.11 -4.19
CA TYR A 13 11.43 -16.19 -5.23
C TYR A 13 10.40 -16.00 -6.35
N ALA A 14 9.65 -17.05 -6.71
CA ALA A 14 8.56 -16.95 -7.67
C ALA A 14 7.44 -16.02 -7.17
N THR A 15 6.99 -16.18 -5.92
CA THR A 15 5.94 -15.33 -5.34
C THR A 15 6.41 -13.88 -5.19
N THR A 16 7.66 -13.68 -4.76
CA THR A 16 8.29 -12.35 -4.70
C THR A 16 8.36 -11.70 -6.08
N LEU A 17 8.74 -12.45 -7.13
CA LEU A 17 8.78 -11.93 -8.50
C LEU A 17 7.38 -11.55 -8.99
N VAL A 18 6.36 -12.39 -8.71
CA VAL A 18 4.96 -12.06 -9.03
C VAL A 18 4.53 -10.78 -8.33
N ALA A 19 4.92 -10.58 -7.07
CA ALA A 19 4.63 -9.36 -6.33
C ALA A 19 5.32 -8.13 -6.93
N PHE A 20 6.60 -8.25 -7.27
CA PHE A 20 7.33 -7.19 -7.98
C PHE A 20 6.63 -6.82 -9.28
N LEU A 21 6.28 -7.79 -10.13
CA LEU A 21 5.63 -7.56 -11.42
C LEU A 21 4.25 -6.92 -11.25
N ALA A 22 3.47 -7.36 -10.26
CA ALA A 22 2.15 -6.79 -9.96
C ALA A 22 2.25 -5.33 -9.51
N ILE A 23 3.21 -4.98 -8.64
CA ILE A 23 3.40 -3.59 -8.20
C ILE A 23 3.97 -2.72 -9.31
N ALA A 24 4.99 -3.20 -10.03
CA ALA A 24 5.53 -2.49 -11.18
C ALA A 24 4.41 -2.18 -12.18
N GLY A 25 3.53 -3.15 -12.46
CA GLY A 25 2.38 -2.96 -13.33
C GLY A 25 1.41 -1.85 -12.88
N ILE A 26 1.19 -1.69 -11.57
CA ILE A 26 0.38 -0.58 -11.03
C ILE A 26 1.09 0.75 -11.28
N ALA A 27 2.38 0.84 -10.92
CA ALA A 27 3.13 2.10 -10.94
C ALA A 27 3.54 2.56 -12.35
N VAL A 28 3.45 1.67 -13.35
CA VAL A 28 3.65 1.99 -14.78
C VAL A 28 2.61 3.00 -15.31
N VAL A 29 1.46 3.15 -14.66
CA VAL A 29 0.36 4.02 -15.13
C VAL A 29 0.49 5.46 -14.62
N ASP A 30 1.18 5.68 -13.51
CA ASP A 30 1.25 6.99 -12.83
C ASP A 30 1.84 8.12 -13.71
N PRO A 31 2.99 7.94 -14.40
CA PRO A 31 3.60 9.03 -15.18
C PRO A 31 2.87 9.34 -16.49
N ILE A 32 1.90 8.52 -16.90
CA ILE A 32 1.16 8.71 -18.16
C ILE A 32 -0.20 9.38 -17.98
N LEU A 33 -0.62 9.69 -16.75
CA LEU A 33 -1.91 10.35 -16.50
C LEU A 33 -2.08 11.65 -17.29
N PRO A 34 -1.09 12.57 -17.33
CA PRO A 34 -1.24 13.79 -18.13
C PRO A 34 -1.43 13.48 -19.62
N ALA A 35 -0.71 12.48 -20.15
CA ALA A 35 -0.81 12.06 -21.53
C ALA A 35 -2.17 11.42 -21.88
N ILE A 36 -2.75 10.63 -20.95
CA ILE A 36 -4.12 10.09 -21.10
C ILE A 36 -5.14 11.23 -21.15
N GLY A 37 -5.02 12.20 -20.23
CA GLY A 37 -5.91 13.37 -20.17
C GLY A 37 -5.90 14.16 -21.47
N ALA A 38 -4.70 14.47 -21.98
CA ALA A 38 -4.51 15.19 -23.24
C ALA A 38 -5.04 14.41 -24.46
N ALA A 39 -4.81 13.09 -24.52
CA ALA A 39 -5.21 12.28 -25.67
C ALA A 39 -6.72 12.00 -25.74
N ILE A 40 -7.41 11.88 -24.60
CA ILE A 40 -8.86 11.63 -24.53
C ILE A 40 -9.64 12.95 -24.46
N GLY A 41 -8.99 14.07 -24.10
CA GLY A 41 -9.62 15.39 -23.99
C GLY A 41 -10.46 15.53 -22.72
N VAL A 42 -9.99 14.99 -21.60
CA VAL A 42 -10.70 14.98 -20.32
C VAL A 42 -9.99 15.83 -19.27
N THR A 43 -10.77 16.31 -18.30
CA THR A 43 -10.28 17.13 -17.18
C THR A 43 -9.44 16.32 -16.18
N ALA A 44 -8.64 17.01 -15.36
CA ALA A 44 -7.77 16.41 -14.34
C ALA A 44 -8.51 15.42 -13.42
N TRP A 45 -9.66 15.82 -12.87
CA TRP A 45 -10.43 14.96 -11.96
C TRP A 45 -11.01 13.73 -12.67
N GLN A 46 -11.32 13.81 -13.98
CA GLN A 46 -11.77 12.66 -14.76
C GLN A 46 -10.66 11.64 -14.97
N VAL A 47 -9.41 12.09 -15.15
CA VAL A 47 -8.25 11.18 -15.21
C VAL A 47 -8.02 10.49 -13.87
N GLU A 48 -8.23 11.19 -12.75
CA GLU A 48 -8.09 10.61 -11.41
C GLU A 48 -9.19 9.60 -11.04
N LEU A 49 -10.31 9.55 -11.80
CA LEU A 49 -11.27 8.45 -11.69
C LEU A 49 -10.61 7.10 -11.94
N LEU A 50 -9.53 7.04 -12.74
CA LEU A 50 -8.78 5.81 -12.99
C LEU A 50 -8.15 5.25 -11.72
N PHE A 51 -7.62 6.11 -10.85
CA PHE A 51 -7.12 5.70 -9.53
C PHE A 51 -8.27 5.39 -8.59
N THR A 52 -9.25 6.28 -8.52
CA THR A 52 -10.38 6.15 -7.61
C THR A 52 -11.14 4.84 -7.84
N ALA A 53 -11.50 4.52 -9.09
CA ALA A 53 -12.20 3.29 -9.46
C ALA A 53 -11.37 2.04 -9.12
N TYR A 54 -10.07 2.07 -9.44
CA TYR A 54 -9.14 1.00 -9.11
C TYR A 54 -9.06 0.74 -7.59
N ILE A 55 -8.82 1.78 -6.80
CA ILE A 55 -8.63 1.66 -5.35
C ILE A 55 -9.96 1.33 -4.66
N ALA A 56 -11.07 1.95 -5.07
CA ALA A 56 -12.40 1.71 -4.49
C ALA A 56 -12.83 0.26 -4.68
N VAL A 57 -12.71 -0.28 -5.91
CA VAL A 57 -13.03 -1.68 -6.17
C VAL A 57 -12.06 -2.61 -5.45
N MET A 58 -10.78 -2.25 -5.36
CA MET A 58 -9.81 -3.01 -4.58
C MET A 58 -10.19 -3.05 -3.09
N ALA A 59 -10.58 -1.92 -2.50
CA ALA A 59 -10.99 -1.82 -1.09
C ALA A 59 -12.20 -2.72 -0.79
N VAL A 60 -13.27 -2.56 -1.58
CA VAL A 60 -14.49 -3.37 -1.43
C VAL A 60 -14.20 -4.85 -1.72
N GLY A 61 -13.33 -5.13 -2.69
CA GLY A 61 -12.88 -6.45 -3.09
C GLY A 61 -12.06 -7.20 -2.03
N MET A 62 -11.46 -6.50 -1.04
CA MET A 62 -10.67 -7.15 0.01
C MET A 62 -11.47 -8.17 0.81
N ILE A 63 -12.73 -7.85 1.13
CA ILE A 63 -13.62 -8.75 1.89
C ILE A 63 -13.88 -10.04 1.11
N PRO A 64 -14.48 -10.03 -0.10
CA PRO A 64 -14.74 -11.25 -0.85
C PRO A 64 -13.45 -11.99 -1.21
N ALA A 65 -12.34 -11.30 -1.49
CA ALA A 65 -11.03 -11.94 -1.70
C ALA A 65 -10.56 -12.71 -0.46
N THR A 66 -10.69 -12.12 0.72
CA THR A 66 -10.33 -12.77 2.00
C THR A 66 -11.20 -14.01 2.25
N LEU A 67 -12.52 -13.91 2.04
CA LEU A 67 -13.45 -15.04 2.17
C LEU A 67 -13.15 -16.14 1.15
N ALA A 68 -12.88 -15.76 -0.10
CA ALA A 68 -12.53 -16.68 -1.18
C ALA A 68 -11.24 -17.43 -0.84
N SER A 69 -10.22 -16.76 -0.29
CA SER A 69 -8.98 -17.41 0.14
C SER A 69 -9.22 -18.47 1.20
N GLY A 70 -10.19 -18.23 2.11
CA GLY A 70 -10.56 -19.20 3.14
C GLY A 70 -11.38 -20.38 2.62
N ARG A 71 -12.10 -20.23 1.51
CA ARG A 71 -12.93 -21.29 0.92
C ARG A 71 -12.19 -22.12 -0.13
N PHE A 72 -11.47 -21.45 -1.02
CA PHE A 72 -10.85 -22.05 -2.21
C PHE A 72 -9.34 -22.28 -2.06
N GLY A 73 -8.73 -21.72 -1.02
CA GLY A 73 -7.27 -21.75 -0.84
C GLY A 73 -6.58 -20.52 -1.43
N PHE A 74 -5.29 -20.38 -1.14
CA PHE A 74 -4.52 -19.19 -1.52
C PHE A 74 -4.08 -19.22 -2.98
N LYS A 75 -3.63 -20.37 -3.50
CA LYS A 75 -3.12 -20.49 -4.86
C LYS A 75 -4.19 -20.19 -5.91
N PRO A 76 -5.41 -20.76 -5.86
CA PRO A 76 -6.42 -20.48 -6.88
C PRO A 76 -6.81 -19.01 -6.89
N VAL A 77 -7.00 -18.40 -5.71
CA VAL A 77 -7.37 -16.98 -5.59
C VAL A 77 -6.25 -16.07 -6.10
N LEU A 78 -4.99 -16.35 -5.77
CA LEU A 78 -3.85 -15.59 -6.29
C LEU A 78 -3.75 -15.68 -7.81
N ILE A 79 -3.86 -16.88 -8.38
CA ILE A 79 -3.79 -17.12 -9.84
C ILE A 79 -4.93 -16.40 -10.55
N THR A 80 -6.17 -16.49 -10.03
CA THR A 80 -7.32 -15.77 -10.58
C THR A 80 -7.11 -14.26 -10.50
N GLY A 81 -6.58 -13.75 -9.38
CA GLY A 81 -6.22 -12.34 -9.22
C GLY A 81 -5.26 -11.86 -10.30
N VAL A 82 -4.12 -12.55 -10.45
CA VAL A 82 -3.10 -12.21 -11.46
C VAL A 82 -3.67 -12.28 -12.88
N ALA A 83 -4.50 -13.28 -13.19
CA ALA A 83 -5.14 -13.41 -14.50
C ALA A 83 -6.13 -12.27 -14.80
N VAL A 84 -6.97 -11.91 -13.82
CA VAL A 84 -7.92 -10.79 -13.93
C VAL A 84 -7.18 -9.48 -14.18
N VAL A 85 -6.09 -9.23 -13.45
CA VAL A 85 -5.27 -8.04 -13.67
C VAL A 85 -4.68 -8.02 -15.08
N GLY A 86 -4.05 -9.12 -15.51
CA GLY A 86 -3.41 -9.18 -16.83
C GLY A 86 -4.41 -8.96 -17.96
N LEU A 87 -5.58 -9.59 -17.89
CA LEU A 87 -6.63 -9.41 -18.89
C LEU A 87 -7.17 -7.98 -18.89
N ALA A 88 -7.45 -7.42 -17.71
CA ALA A 88 -7.95 -6.04 -17.62
C ALA A 88 -6.93 -5.02 -18.14
N ALA A 89 -5.63 -5.23 -17.87
CA ALA A 89 -4.55 -4.37 -18.36
C ALA A 89 -4.42 -4.42 -19.90
N ILE A 90 -4.50 -5.62 -20.50
CA ILE A 90 -4.49 -5.76 -21.96
C ILE A 90 -5.73 -5.09 -22.57
N LEU A 91 -6.92 -5.33 -22.01
CA LEU A 91 -8.14 -4.68 -22.51
C LEU A 91 -8.09 -3.16 -22.36
N ALA A 92 -7.46 -2.65 -21.30
CA ALA A 92 -7.29 -1.22 -21.06
C ALA A 92 -6.45 -0.55 -22.16
N SER A 93 -5.45 -1.25 -22.75
CA SER A 93 -4.67 -0.69 -23.85
C SER A 93 -5.49 -0.45 -25.12
N PHE A 94 -6.64 -1.09 -25.28
CA PHE A 94 -7.55 -0.91 -26.42
C PHE A 94 -8.69 0.08 -26.12
N SER A 95 -8.71 0.69 -24.94
CA SER A 95 -9.79 1.61 -24.56
C SER A 95 -9.72 2.93 -25.33
N ASN A 96 -10.89 3.51 -25.59
CA ASN A 96 -11.03 4.76 -26.35
C ASN A 96 -11.66 5.91 -25.55
N ASP A 97 -12.25 5.62 -24.39
CA ASP A 97 -12.83 6.63 -23.51
C ASP A 97 -12.47 6.38 -22.04
N ILE A 98 -12.63 7.43 -21.23
CA ILE A 98 -12.24 7.42 -19.82
C ILE A 98 -13.12 6.50 -18.96
N VAL A 99 -14.38 6.28 -19.35
CA VAL A 99 -15.33 5.45 -18.59
C VAL A 99 -14.96 3.98 -18.77
N GLN A 100 -14.72 3.54 -20.00
CA GLN A 100 -14.24 2.19 -20.30
C GLN A 100 -12.93 1.92 -19.56
N LEU A 101 -11.97 2.86 -19.63
CA LEU A 101 -10.71 2.75 -18.95
C LEU A 101 -10.89 2.67 -17.41
N SER A 102 -11.78 3.48 -16.84
CA SER A 102 -12.12 3.46 -15.41
C SER A 102 -12.73 2.14 -14.97
N VAL A 103 -13.65 1.57 -15.75
CA VAL A 103 -14.27 0.27 -15.46
C VAL A 103 -13.21 -0.83 -15.47
N LEU A 104 -12.34 -0.86 -16.50
CA LEU A 104 -11.25 -1.84 -16.58
C LEU A 104 -10.23 -1.68 -15.46
N ARG A 105 -9.95 -0.43 -15.04
CA ARG A 105 -9.17 -0.14 -13.83
C ARG A 105 -9.84 -0.64 -12.56
N GLY A 106 -11.17 -0.56 -12.47
CA GLY A 106 -11.95 -1.20 -11.40
C GLY A 106 -11.78 -2.73 -11.40
N VAL A 107 -11.92 -3.38 -12.55
CA VAL A 107 -11.71 -4.85 -12.69
C VAL A 107 -10.28 -5.24 -12.30
N TRP A 108 -9.30 -4.43 -12.70
CA TRP A 108 -7.91 -4.58 -12.26
C TRP A 108 -7.82 -4.49 -10.72
N GLY A 109 -8.49 -3.52 -10.10
CA GLY A 109 -8.57 -3.38 -8.64
C GLY A 109 -9.07 -4.64 -7.93
N LEU A 110 -10.10 -5.30 -8.48
CA LEU A 110 -10.59 -6.58 -7.97
C LEU A 110 -9.52 -7.69 -8.06
N GLY A 111 -8.81 -7.76 -9.18
CA GLY A 111 -7.67 -8.66 -9.37
C GLY A 111 -6.58 -8.45 -8.30
N ASN A 112 -6.24 -7.19 -8.03
CA ASN A 112 -5.28 -6.84 -7.00
C ASN A 112 -5.79 -7.11 -5.58
N ALA A 113 -7.10 -7.04 -5.34
CA ALA A 113 -7.65 -7.45 -4.06
C ALA A 113 -7.40 -8.94 -3.76
N MET A 114 -7.60 -9.80 -4.74
CA MET A 114 -7.27 -11.22 -4.64
C MET A 114 -5.77 -11.45 -4.43
N PHE A 115 -4.93 -10.68 -5.12
CA PHE A 115 -3.48 -10.74 -4.96
C PHE A 115 -3.04 -10.35 -3.54
N PHE A 116 -3.39 -9.16 -3.06
CA PHE A 116 -2.97 -8.68 -1.74
C PHE A 116 -3.54 -9.48 -0.57
N ALA A 117 -4.74 -10.06 -0.72
CA ALA A 117 -5.32 -10.93 0.29
C ALA A 117 -4.56 -12.25 0.46
N THR A 118 -3.76 -12.67 -0.52
CA THR A 118 -3.15 -14.01 -0.56
C THR A 118 -1.63 -14.01 -0.59
N ALA A 119 -0.98 -13.07 -1.28
CA ALA A 119 0.46 -13.12 -1.58
C ALA A 119 1.36 -13.16 -0.34
N MET A 120 1.17 -12.24 0.62
CA MET A 120 1.96 -12.20 1.85
C MET A 120 1.74 -13.48 2.69
N VAL A 121 0.50 -13.97 2.75
CA VAL A 121 0.17 -15.18 3.51
C VAL A 121 0.85 -16.41 2.88
N VAL A 122 0.89 -16.53 1.55
CA VAL A 122 1.62 -17.60 0.85
C VAL A 122 3.11 -17.53 1.20
N LEU A 123 3.73 -16.36 1.12
CA LEU A 123 5.16 -16.19 1.41
C LEU A 123 5.53 -16.58 2.84
N VAL A 124 4.79 -16.07 3.82
CA VAL A 124 5.03 -16.36 5.24
C VAL A 124 4.81 -17.84 5.59
N ASN A 125 3.93 -18.54 4.87
CA ASN A 125 3.74 -19.98 5.07
C ASN A 125 4.80 -20.84 4.36
N LEU A 126 5.49 -20.31 3.35
CA LEU A 126 6.54 -21.03 2.61
C LEU A 126 7.93 -20.92 3.26
N ALA A 127 8.16 -19.87 4.05
CA ALA A 127 9.46 -19.58 4.68
C ALA A 127 9.51 -20.01 6.15
N ASN A 128 10.69 -20.45 6.58
CA ASN A 128 11.04 -20.62 7.99
C ASN A 128 11.40 -19.26 8.61
N ASP A 129 12.23 -18.46 7.93
CA ASP A 129 12.59 -17.10 8.32
C ASP A 129 11.53 -16.10 7.83
N ARG A 130 10.56 -15.81 8.70
CA ARG A 130 9.45 -14.92 8.39
C ARG A 130 9.88 -13.48 8.21
N GLU A 131 10.79 -13.00 9.05
CA GLU A 131 11.29 -11.62 8.98
C GLU A 131 12.00 -11.39 7.65
N TRP A 132 12.83 -12.34 7.23
CA TRP A 132 13.49 -12.29 5.92
C TRP A 132 12.49 -12.30 4.76
N VAL A 133 11.47 -13.17 4.79
CA VAL A 133 10.52 -13.26 3.66
C VAL A 133 9.64 -12.02 3.54
N VAL A 134 9.25 -11.43 4.68
CA VAL A 134 8.53 -10.15 4.72
C VAL A 134 9.42 -9.04 4.17
N GLY A 135 10.68 -8.95 4.62
CA GLY A 135 11.65 -7.98 4.09
C GLY A 135 11.88 -8.15 2.58
N LEU A 136 11.96 -9.38 2.08
CA LEU A 136 12.10 -9.68 0.65
C LEU A 136 10.85 -9.26 -0.14
N PHE A 137 9.65 -9.50 0.40
CA PHE A 137 8.39 -9.05 -0.20
C PHE A 137 8.33 -7.52 -0.29
N GLU A 138 8.57 -6.83 0.83
CA GLU A 138 8.54 -5.37 0.88
C GLU A 138 9.63 -4.74 -0.02
N THR A 139 10.80 -5.38 -0.13
CA THR A 139 11.84 -4.99 -1.11
C THR A 139 11.29 -5.06 -2.54
N ALA A 140 10.62 -6.16 -2.89
CA ALA A 140 10.02 -6.33 -4.20
C ALA A 140 8.91 -5.31 -4.47
N LEU A 141 8.10 -4.95 -3.47
CA LEU A 141 7.11 -3.87 -3.62
C LEU A 141 7.81 -2.53 -3.87
N GLY A 142 8.80 -2.15 -3.05
CA GLY A 142 9.54 -0.90 -3.20
C GLY A 142 10.25 -0.78 -4.55
N LEU A 143 10.92 -1.85 -4.99
CA LEU A 143 11.54 -1.90 -6.32
C LEU A 143 10.49 -1.83 -7.44
N GLY A 144 9.33 -2.47 -7.28
CA GLY A 144 8.23 -2.35 -8.23
C GLY A 144 7.76 -0.90 -8.39
N PHE A 145 7.59 -0.19 -7.28
CA PHE A 145 7.24 1.24 -7.28
C PHE A 145 8.34 2.14 -7.86
N ALA A 146 9.60 1.75 -7.81
CA ALA A 146 10.70 2.50 -8.42
C ALA A 146 10.83 2.22 -9.94
N VAL A 147 10.77 0.95 -10.33
CA VAL A 147 10.99 0.50 -11.72
C VAL A 147 9.75 0.76 -12.59
N GLY A 148 8.55 0.65 -12.00
CA GLY A 148 7.29 0.83 -12.74
C GLY A 148 7.19 2.18 -13.44
N PRO A 149 7.35 3.32 -12.73
CA PRO A 149 7.27 4.64 -13.33
C PRO A 149 8.37 4.90 -14.37
N LEU A 150 9.57 4.32 -14.22
CA LEU A 150 10.62 4.40 -15.24
C LEU A 150 10.16 3.77 -16.56
N ILE A 151 9.65 2.53 -16.48
CA ILE A 151 9.13 1.81 -17.64
C ILE A 151 7.90 2.54 -18.21
N GLY A 152 7.00 3.00 -17.35
CA GLY A 152 5.80 3.76 -17.71
C GLY A 152 6.13 5.06 -18.44
N GLY A 153 7.15 5.79 -17.98
CA GLY A 153 7.63 7.02 -18.60
C GLY A 153 8.17 6.76 -20.01
N LEU A 154 9.08 5.79 -20.15
CA LEU A 154 9.70 5.45 -21.44
C LEU A 154 8.69 4.94 -22.47
N LEU A 155 7.75 4.08 -22.04
CA LEU A 155 6.73 3.54 -22.93
C LEU A 155 5.64 4.58 -23.24
N GLY A 156 5.30 5.41 -22.25
CA GLY A 156 4.29 6.44 -22.35
C GLY A 156 4.64 7.56 -23.33
N GLU A 157 5.93 7.86 -23.49
CA GLU A 157 6.44 8.78 -24.52
C GLU A 157 6.07 8.30 -25.93
N VAL A 158 6.17 7.00 -26.19
CA VAL A 158 5.79 6.41 -27.48
C VAL A 158 4.27 6.35 -27.62
N SER A 159 3.57 5.86 -26.59
CA SER A 159 2.11 5.84 -26.54
C SER A 159 1.63 5.53 -25.12
N TRP A 160 0.67 6.31 -24.62
CA TRP A 160 0.04 6.07 -23.32
C TRP A 160 -0.63 4.69 -23.20
N ARG A 161 -0.92 4.00 -24.33
CA ARG A 161 -1.51 2.65 -24.34
C ARG A 161 -0.48 1.54 -24.06
N LEU A 162 0.79 1.74 -24.43
CA LEU A 162 1.84 0.72 -24.29
C LEU A 162 2.11 0.30 -22.84
N PRO A 163 2.17 1.23 -21.86
CA PRO A 163 2.22 0.90 -20.43
C PRO A 163 1.20 -0.16 -19.98
N PHE A 164 -0.06 -0.02 -20.39
CA PHE A 164 -1.13 -0.98 -20.08
C PHE A 164 -0.88 -2.36 -20.70
N PHE A 165 -0.47 -2.38 -21.98
CA PHE A 165 -0.17 -3.61 -22.70
C PHE A 165 1.02 -4.36 -22.08
N VAL A 166 2.12 -3.66 -21.80
CA VAL A 166 3.32 -4.24 -21.18
C VAL A 166 3.03 -4.74 -19.77
N CYS A 167 2.23 -4.01 -18.99
CA CYS A 167 1.74 -4.53 -17.71
C CYS A 167 0.98 -5.85 -17.90
N GLY A 168 0.09 -5.91 -18.89
CA GLY A 168 -0.60 -7.14 -19.28
C GLY A 168 0.34 -8.32 -19.55
N VAL A 169 1.39 -8.08 -20.33
CA VAL A 169 2.44 -9.09 -20.63
C VAL A 169 3.17 -9.52 -19.36
N PHE A 170 3.56 -8.59 -18.49
CA PHE A 170 4.19 -8.92 -17.20
C PHE A 170 3.28 -9.78 -16.32
N MET A 171 1.97 -9.53 -16.33
CA MET A 171 1.02 -10.32 -15.58
C MET A 171 0.78 -11.70 -16.17
N VAL A 172 0.84 -11.86 -17.50
CA VAL A 172 0.85 -13.19 -18.14
C VAL A 172 2.10 -13.98 -17.76
N LEU A 173 3.27 -13.34 -17.73
CA LEU A 173 4.51 -13.96 -17.26
C LEU A 173 4.41 -14.35 -15.78
N ALA A 174 3.90 -13.45 -14.94
CA ALA A 174 3.65 -13.71 -13.53
C ALA A 174 2.67 -14.88 -13.33
N LEU A 175 1.62 -14.96 -14.13
CA LEU A 175 0.64 -16.04 -14.13
C LEU A 175 1.30 -17.38 -14.48
N ALA A 176 2.12 -17.42 -15.52
CA ALA A 176 2.84 -18.62 -15.94
C ALA A 176 3.79 -19.12 -14.83
N VAL A 177 4.48 -18.19 -14.16
CA VAL A 177 5.33 -18.49 -13.01
C VAL A 177 4.51 -19.01 -11.82
N ALA A 178 3.43 -18.32 -11.45
CA ALA A 178 2.55 -18.70 -10.34
C ALA A 178 1.90 -20.07 -10.56
N ALA A 179 1.36 -20.34 -11.75
CA ALA A 179 0.72 -21.61 -12.07
C ALA A 179 1.68 -22.80 -11.86
N ARG A 180 2.95 -22.65 -12.29
CA ARG A 180 3.97 -23.70 -12.25
C ARG A 180 4.69 -23.84 -10.91
N LYS A 181 4.95 -22.74 -10.21
CA LYS A 181 5.86 -22.70 -9.06
C LYS A 181 5.16 -22.51 -7.71
N LEU A 182 3.94 -21.96 -7.68
CA LEU A 182 3.24 -21.74 -6.42
C LEU A 182 2.73 -23.08 -5.85
N ARG A 183 2.95 -23.28 -4.55
CA ARG A 183 2.46 -24.43 -3.79
C ARG A 183 1.39 -23.96 -2.83
N GLU A 184 0.30 -24.73 -2.73
CA GLU A 184 -0.71 -24.49 -1.70
C GLU A 184 -0.09 -24.82 -0.33
N PRO A 185 -0.32 -24.01 0.72
CA PRO A 185 0.11 -24.36 2.07
C PRO A 185 -0.45 -25.73 2.48
N ALA A 186 0.36 -26.55 3.15
CA ALA A 186 0.02 -27.94 3.49
C ALA A 186 -1.22 -28.10 4.39
N ARG A 187 -1.60 -27.05 5.13
CA ARG A 187 -2.72 -27.08 6.07
C ARG A 187 -3.90 -26.28 5.52
N ARG A 188 -5.00 -26.97 5.22
CA ARG A 188 -6.27 -26.33 4.85
C ARG A 188 -6.83 -25.59 6.06
N GLN A 189 -6.84 -24.27 6.00
CA GLN A 189 -7.31 -23.43 7.09
C GLN A 189 -8.84 -23.38 7.11
N ALA A 190 -9.44 -23.18 8.29
CA ALA A 190 -10.88 -23.05 8.43
C ALA A 190 -11.43 -21.88 7.58
N PRO A 191 -12.68 -21.95 7.10
CA PRO A 191 -13.27 -20.87 6.32
C PRO A 191 -13.42 -19.60 7.17
N VAL A 192 -13.06 -18.46 6.59
CA VAL A 192 -13.22 -17.14 7.22
C VAL A 192 -14.66 -16.68 7.08
N ARG A 193 -15.22 -16.08 8.14
CA ARG A 193 -16.55 -15.47 8.14
C ARG A 193 -16.42 -13.94 8.17
N VAL A 194 -17.38 -13.26 7.53
CA VAL A 194 -17.44 -11.79 7.52
C VAL A 194 -17.44 -11.20 8.93
N GLY A 195 -18.20 -11.81 9.85
CA GLY A 195 -18.26 -11.36 11.24
C GLY A 195 -16.91 -11.38 11.97
N GLN A 196 -15.97 -12.25 11.57
CA GLN A 196 -14.62 -12.27 12.14
C GLN A 196 -13.79 -11.08 11.67
N ILE A 197 -13.95 -10.66 10.40
CA ILE A 197 -13.26 -9.48 9.86
C ILE A 197 -13.67 -8.25 10.67
N PHE A 198 -14.98 -8.06 10.85
CA PHE A 198 -15.50 -6.91 11.58
C PHE A 198 -15.30 -7.00 13.09
N SER A 199 -15.15 -8.19 13.68
CA SER A 199 -14.86 -8.30 15.12
C SER A 199 -13.49 -7.73 15.49
N THR A 200 -12.55 -7.62 14.54
CA THR A 200 -11.24 -6.98 14.77
C THR A 200 -11.39 -5.51 15.17
N TYR A 201 -12.39 -4.82 14.64
CA TYR A 201 -12.70 -3.42 14.98
C TYR A 201 -13.32 -3.24 16.38
N ARG A 202 -13.46 -4.30 17.17
CA ARG A 202 -13.83 -4.17 18.59
C ARG A 202 -12.64 -3.82 19.49
N LYS A 203 -11.41 -4.04 19.01
CA LYS A 203 -10.18 -3.76 19.75
C LYS A 203 -9.82 -2.27 19.62
N PRO A 204 -9.76 -1.47 20.71
CA PRO A 204 -9.43 -0.04 20.64
C PRO A 204 -8.07 0.25 19.99
N ALA A 205 -7.06 -0.60 20.25
CA ALA A 205 -5.75 -0.51 19.63
C ALA A 205 -5.81 -0.66 18.09
N PHE A 206 -6.63 -1.61 17.60
CA PHE A 206 -6.79 -1.83 16.17
C PHE A 206 -7.59 -0.70 15.50
N ILE A 207 -8.62 -0.16 16.17
CA ILE A 207 -9.34 1.03 15.67
C ILE A 207 -8.38 2.22 15.54
N THR A 208 -7.56 2.46 16.57
CA THR A 208 -6.56 3.54 16.55
C THR A 208 -5.61 3.38 15.36
N LEU A 209 -5.09 2.17 15.17
CA LEU A 209 -4.24 1.84 14.01
C LEU A 209 -4.98 2.14 12.69
N CYS A 210 -6.23 1.70 12.55
CA CYS A 210 -7.03 1.92 11.36
C CYS A 210 -7.26 3.40 11.06
N VAL A 211 -7.53 4.23 12.07
CA VAL A 211 -7.73 5.67 11.87
C VAL A 211 -6.44 6.36 11.46
N VAL A 212 -5.31 6.06 12.10
CA VAL A 212 -3.99 6.58 11.70
C VAL A 212 -3.64 6.12 10.28
N THR A 213 -3.89 4.85 9.97
CA THR A 213 -3.69 4.27 8.64
C THR A 213 -4.57 4.95 7.59
N ALA A 214 -5.82 5.26 7.91
CA ALA A 214 -6.74 5.93 7.00
C ALA A 214 -6.24 7.33 6.63
N ALA A 215 -5.86 8.13 7.63
CA ALA A 215 -5.30 9.47 7.40
C ALA A 215 -4.00 9.42 6.60
N TYR A 216 -3.10 8.49 6.94
CA TYR A 216 -1.86 8.25 6.22
C TYR A 216 -2.11 7.85 4.75
N ASN A 217 -3.02 6.91 4.48
CA ASN A 217 -3.27 6.43 3.12
C ASN A 217 -3.99 7.45 2.26
N PHE A 218 -4.83 8.29 2.85
CA PHE A 218 -5.37 9.44 2.14
C PHE A 218 -4.22 10.31 1.61
N VAL A 219 -3.28 10.72 2.48
CA VAL A 219 -2.10 11.51 2.06
C VAL A 219 -1.19 10.76 1.09
N PHE A 220 -0.98 9.46 1.29
CA PHE A 220 -0.23 8.63 0.37
C PHE A 220 -0.75 8.78 -1.07
N PHE A 221 -2.07 8.74 -1.24
CA PHE A 221 -2.70 8.86 -2.56
C PHE A 221 -2.94 10.30 -3.03
N VAL A 222 -2.91 11.30 -2.14
CA VAL A 222 -2.72 12.70 -2.57
C VAL A 222 -1.35 12.81 -3.24
N VAL A 223 -0.27 12.37 -2.60
CA VAL A 223 1.07 12.45 -3.19
C VAL A 223 1.17 11.58 -4.44
N LEU A 224 0.72 10.33 -4.40
CA LEU A 224 0.86 9.43 -5.56
C LEU A 224 -0.05 9.83 -6.73
N GLY A 225 -1.31 10.16 -6.45
CA GLY A 225 -2.32 10.39 -7.49
C GLY A 225 -2.32 11.81 -8.07
N TYR A 226 -2.08 12.83 -7.24
CA TYR A 226 -2.19 14.24 -7.66
C TYR A 226 -0.86 14.86 -8.09
N THR A 227 0.27 14.48 -7.47
CA THR A 227 1.58 15.03 -7.83
C THR A 227 1.95 14.91 -9.32
N PRO A 228 1.53 13.87 -10.08
CA PRO A 228 1.70 13.81 -11.54
C PRO A 228 1.20 15.05 -12.27
N LEU A 229 0.03 15.55 -11.85
CA LEU A 229 -0.62 16.71 -12.44
C LEU A 229 -0.02 18.02 -11.90
N TYR A 230 0.39 18.02 -10.63
CA TYR A 230 0.99 19.19 -9.97
C TYR A 230 2.39 19.54 -10.49
N LEU A 231 3.20 18.56 -10.90
CA LEU A 231 4.59 18.82 -11.33
C LEU A 231 4.69 19.43 -12.74
N HIS A 232 3.64 19.32 -13.56
CA HIS A 232 3.61 19.81 -14.95
C HIS A 232 4.83 19.35 -15.77
N LEU A 233 5.29 18.12 -15.51
CA LEU A 233 6.42 17.52 -16.20
C LEU A 233 5.96 16.65 -17.36
N ASP A 234 6.80 16.58 -18.39
CA ASP A 234 6.64 15.59 -19.45
C ASP A 234 6.80 14.16 -18.90
N VAL A 235 6.37 13.20 -19.71
CA VAL A 235 6.22 11.78 -19.33
C VAL A 235 7.53 11.15 -18.82
N ILE A 236 8.69 11.44 -19.45
CA ILE A 236 9.99 10.90 -18.99
C ILE A 236 10.46 11.53 -17.67
N PRO A 237 10.58 12.87 -17.53
CA PRO A 237 10.95 13.47 -16.25
C PRO A 237 10.02 13.04 -15.11
N LEU A 238 8.72 12.87 -15.42
CA LEU A 238 7.76 12.39 -14.44
C LEU A 238 8.01 10.93 -14.04
N GLY A 239 8.31 10.06 -14.99
CA GLY A 239 8.76 8.69 -14.72
C GLY A 239 9.98 8.66 -13.79
N LEU A 240 10.99 9.49 -14.06
CA LEU A 240 12.19 9.61 -13.23
C LEU A 240 11.88 10.14 -11.82
N ALA A 241 10.99 11.13 -11.70
CA ALA A 241 10.57 11.69 -10.42
C ALA A 241 9.93 10.61 -9.53
N PHE A 242 9.02 9.81 -10.09
CA PHE A 242 8.36 8.72 -9.37
C PHE A 242 9.26 7.51 -9.13
N THR A 243 10.28 7.29 -9.98
CA THR A 243 11.36 6.37 -9.65
C THR A 243 12.14 6.84 -8.43
N GLY A 244 12.48 8.13 -8.35
CA GLY A 244 13.12 8.72 -7.17
C GLY A 244 12.26 8.55 -5.91
N TRP A 245 10.95 8.81 -6.00
CA TRP A 245 9.98 8.54 -4.93
C TRP A 245 10.00 7.06 -4.50
N GLY A 246 9.92 6.13 -5.45
CA GLY A 246 9.94 4.69 -5.19
C GLY A 246 11.24 4.22 -4.55
N LEU A 247 12.39 4.79 -4.94
CA LEU A 247 13.68 4.55 -4.28
C LEU A 247 13.71 5.09 -2.85
N GLY A 248 13.13 6.27 -2.62
CA GLY A 248 12.91 6.81 -1.27
C GLY A 248 12.08 5.85 -0.42
N LEU A 249 10.96 5.39 -0.95
CA LEU A 249 10.08 4.41 -0.29
C LEU A 249 10.81 3.10 0.03
N ALA A 250 11.58 2.54 -0.91
CA ALA A 250 12.39 1.36 -0.67
C ALA A 250 13.46 1.60 0.42
N ALA A 251 14.13 2.75 0.40
CA ALA A 251 15.10 3.12 1.44
C ALA A 251 14.44 3.25 2.82
N GLY A 252 13.24 3.84 2.88
CA GLY A 252 12.44 3.99 4.09
C GLY A 252 12.09 2.65 4.72
N ILE A 253 11.68 1.67 3.91
CA ILE A 253 11.36 0.30 4.35
C ILE A 253 12.61 -0.46 4.81
N LEU A 254 13.65 -0.50 3.95
CA LEU A 254 14.74 -1.46 4.07
C LEU A 254 15.92 -0.96 4.90
N LEU A 255 16.27 0.31 4.75
CA LEU A 255 17.50 0.86 5.34
C LEU A 255 17.23 1.50 6.70
N ILE A 256 16.09 2.18 6.81
CA ILE A 256 15.75 2.99 8.00
C ILE A 256 14.71 2.27 8.85
N GLY A 257 13.63 1.77 8.25
CA GLY A 257 12.45 1.29 8.96
C GLY A 257 12.72 0.20 9.98
N HIS A 258 13.32 -0.91 9.57
CA HIS A 258 13.64 -2.01 10.48
C HIS A 258 14.60 -1.58 11.60
N ARG A 259 15.62 -0.79 11.27
CA ARG A 259 16.62 -0.32 12.26
C ARG A 259 16.02 0.64 13.27
N LEU A 260 15.13 1.52 12.81
CA LEU A 260 14.48 2.50 13.66
C LEU A 260 13.44 1.82 14.56
N ALA A 261 12.64 0.91 14.00
CA ALA A 261 11.67 0.12 14.76
C ALA A 261 12.33 -0.68 15.88
N HIS A 262 13.48 -1.32 15.61
CA HIS A 262 14.22 -2.04 16.65
C HIS A 262 14.81 -1.11 17.74
N ARG A 263 15.07 0.16 17.42
CA ARG A 263 15.66 1.12 18.38
C ARG A 263 14.63 1.83 19.24
N ILE A 264 13.51 2.26 18.66
CA ILE A 264 12.53 3.12 19.33
C ILE A 264 11.11 2.54 19.39
N GLY A 265 10.87 1.37 18.77
CA GLY A 265 9.56 0.73 18.63
C GLY A 265 8.86 1.06 17.31
N ALA A 266 8.03 0.14 16.84
CA ALA A 266 7.24 0.27 15.62
C ALA A 266 6.21 1.41 15.73
N VAL A 267 5.56 1.56 16.89
CA VAL A 267 4.54 2.62 17.10
C VAL A 267 5.16 4.00 16.97
N GLN A 268 6.35 4.21 17.49
CA GLN A 268 7.10 5.48 17.55
C GLN A 268 7.68 5.77 16.17
N THR A 269 8.11 4.74 15.47
CA THR A 269 8.55 4.82 14.08
C THR A 269 7.43 5.31 13.16
N VAL A 270 6.19 4.84 13.35
CA VAL A 270 5.01 5.41 12.67
C VAL A 270 4.84 6.89 13.01
N GLY A 271 5.00 7.28 14.28
CA GLY A 271 4.94 8.67 14.73
C GLY A 271 5.93 9.59 14.01
N VAL A 272 7.19 9.15 13.89
CA VAL A 272 8.23 9.86 13.13
C VAL A 272 7.84 9.99 11.66
N ALA A 273 7.31 8.92 11.07
CA ALA A 273 6.92 8.89 9.67
C ALA A 273 5.76 9.88 9.37
N ILE A 274 4.69 9.85 10.15
CA ILE A 274 3.54 10.74 9.95
C ILE A 274 3.88 12.21 10.24
N ALA A 275 4.77 12.48 11.20
CA ALA A 275 5.27 13.84 11.45
C ALA A 275 6.11 14.35 10.28
N GLY A 276 7.01 13.52 9.75
CA GLY A 276 7.79 13.83 8.55
C GLY A 276 6.90 14.11 7.33
N LEU A 277 5.87 13.29 7.12
CA LEU A 277 4.90 13.51 6.04
C LEU A 277 4.08 14.79 6.21
N LEU A 278 3.73 15.14 7.45
CA LEU A 278 3.03 16.39 7.74
C LEU A 278 3.88 17.60 7.35
N VAL A 279 5.19 17.55 7.59
CA VAL A 279 6.14 18.55 7.08
C VAL A 279 6.20 18.55 5.55
N CYS A 280 6.28 17.38 4.91
CA CYS A 280 6.25 17.28 3.45
C CYS A 280 4.98 17.91 2.85
N MET A 281 3.82 17.77 3.49
CA MET A 281 2.58 18.40 3.01
C MET A 281 2.66 19.92 3.02
N VAL A 282 3.23 20.50 4.08
CA VAL A 282 3.47 21.96 4.14
C VAL A 282 4.44 22.36 3.04
N LEU A 283 5.57 21.64 2.89
CA LEU A 283 6.56 21.95 1.87
C LEU A 283 5.99 21.87 0.46
N PHE A 284 5.17 20.87 0.13
CA PHE A 284 4.46 20.83 -1.16
C PHE A 284 3.51 22.01 -1.33
N ALA A 285 2.75 22.36 -0.30
CA ALA A 285 1.76 23.43 -0.35
C ALA A 285 2.38 24.83 -0.48
N THR A 286 3.61 25.02 0.03
CA THR A 286 4.35 26.29 -0.02
C THR A 286 5.47 26.30 -1.07
N SER A 287 5.71 25.18 -1.75
CA SER A 287 6.81 25.03 -2.70
C SER A 287 6.73 26.10 -3.79
N SER A 288 7.89 26.70 -4.08
CA SER A 288 8.02 27.78 -5.04
C SER A 288 8.44 27.31 -6.44
N GLY A 289 8.81 26.03 -6.59
CA GLY A 289 9.27 25.50 -7.87
C GLY A 289 9.37 23.98 -7.97
N THR A 290 9.45 23.48 -9.21
CA THR A 290 9.44 22.05 -9.51
C THR A 290 10.60 21.29 -8.86
N ALA A 291 11.81 21.86 -8.84
CA ALA A 291 12.99 21.22 -8.25
C ALA A 291 12.82 20.97 -6.73
N GLU A 292 12.26 21.94 -6.01
CA GLU A 292 11.93 21.80 -4.59
C GLU A 292 10.89 20.69 -4.40
N SER A 293 9.82 20.69 -5.18
CA SER A 293 8.77 19.66 -5.13
C SER A 293 9.28 18.25 -5.44
N LEU A 294 10.30 18.12 -6.31
CA LEU A 294 10.95 16.82 -6.57
C LEU A 294 11.73 16.30 -5.35
N VAL A 295 12.45 17.17 -4.65
CA VAL A 295 13.14 16.80 -3.41
C VAL A 295 12.13 16.39 -2.35
N VAL A 296 11.06 17.18 -2.17
CA VAL A 296 9.97 16.88 -1.23
C VAL A 296 9.29 15.56 -1.59
N LEU A 297 9.10 15.26 -2.87
CA LEU A 297 8.54 13.99 -3.34
C LEU A 297 9.41 12.79 -2.92
N VAL A 298 10.73 12.85 -3.13
CA VAL A 298 11.63 11.76 -2.69
C VAL A 298 11.62 11.60 -1.17
N LEU A 299 11.63 12.71 -0.42
CA LEU A 299 11.53 12.70 1.04
C LEU A 299 10.19 12.13 1.53
N ALA A 300 9.09 12.47 0.87
CA ALA A 300 7.78 11.90 1.17
C ALA A 300 7.79 10.39 0.93
N GLY A 301 8.42 9.91 -0.15
CA GLY A 301 8.64 8.49 -0.40
C GLY A 301 9.33 7.80 0.77
N LEU A 302 10.41 8.38 1.30
CA LEU A 302 11.13 7.85 2.48
C LEU A 302 10.22 7.66 3.70
N PHE A 303 9.46 8.70 4.08
CA PHE A 303 8.56 8.62 5.23
C PHE A 303 7.37 7.69 4.96
N MET A 304 6.87 7.61 3.74
CA MET A 304 5.85 6.63 3.35
C MET A 304 6.36 5.19 3.48
N GLY A 305 7.60 4.93 3.06
CA GLY A 305 8.24 3.63 3.28
C GLY A 305 8.33 3.28 4.77
N LEU A 306 8.71 4.25 5.60
CA LEU A 306 8.79 4.10 7.04
C LEU A 306 7.42 3.76 7.66
N ALA A 307 6.36 4.49 7.27
CA ALA A 307 5.01 4.24 7.76
C ALA A 307 4.45 2.90 7.27
N ASN A 308 4.57 2.60 5.97
CA ASN A 308 3.89 1.46 5.35
C ASN A 308 4.34 0.11 5.94
N ALA A 309 5.64 -0.07 6.17
CA ALA A 309 6.18 -1.29 6.76
C ALA A 309 5.67 -1.48 8.20
N ASN A 310 5.79 -0.44 9.03
CA ASN A 310 5.41 -0.51 10.45
C ASN A 310 3.89 -0.61 10.66
N LEU A 311 3.08 0.07 9.86
CA LEU A 311 1.62 -0.04 9.93
C LEU A 311 1.13 -1.46 9.59
N THR A 312 1.76 -2.08 8.59
CA THR A 312 1.44 -3.47 8.21
C THR A 312 1.82 -4.44 9.31
N ASP A 313 2.98 -4.25 9.95
CA ASP A 313 3.44 -5.09 11.04
C ASP A 313 2.54 -4.95 12.30
N LEU A 314 2.22 -3.71 12.69
CA LEU A 314 1.27 -3.42 13.76
C LEU A 314 -0.11 -4.03 13.48
N ALA A 315 -0.57 -4.04 12.22
CA ALA A 315 -1.85 -4.64 11.85
C ALA A 315 -1.88 -6.15 12.07
N LEU A 316 -0.76 -6.82 11.77
CA LEU A 316 -0.61 -8.26 11.99
C LEU A 316 -0.47 -8.60 13.47
N GLY A 317 0.18 -7.76 14.28
CA GLY A 317 0.32 -7.96 15.72
C GLY A 317 -0.95 -7.64 16.52
N LEU A 318 -1.61 -6.51 16.24
CA LEU A 318 -2.80 -6.06 16.98
C LEU A 318 -4.10 -6.71 16.50
N GLY A 319 -4.09 -7.26 15.28
CA GLY A 319 -5.25 -7.83 14.62
C GLY A 319 -5.75 -9.15 15.22
N SER A 320 -6.51 -9.91 14.42
CA SER A 320 -6.97 -11.25 14.78
C SER A 320 -5.82 -12.27 14.74
N ALA A 321 -5.93 -13.34 15.54
CA ALA A 321 -5.01 -14.49 15.46
C ALA A 321 -5.01 -15.13 14.06
N ASP A 322 -6.16 -15.10 13.36
CA ASP A 322 -6.20 -15.43 11.94
C ASP A 322 -5.69 -14.22 11.13
N ARG A 323 -4.49 -14.35 10.59
CA ARG A 323 -3.83 -13.29 9.82
C ARG A 323 -4.60 -12.86 8.58
N ARG A 324 -5.41 -13.75 7.98
CA ARG A 324 -6.27 -13.40 6.85
C ARG A 324 -7.32 -12.37 7.28
N VAL A 325 -7.90 -12.58 8.45
CA VAL A 325 -8.90 -11.68 9.05
C VAL A 325 -8.27 -10.32 9.36
N ALA A 326 -7.09 -10.31 10.01
CA ALA A 326 -6.35 -9.08 10.31
C ALA A 326 -6.00 -8.29 9.03
N THR A 327 -5.45 -8.99 8.03
CA THR A 327 -5.03 -8.42 6.75
C THR A 327 -6.23 -7.88 5.96
N GLY A 328 -7.34 -8.63 5.92
CA GLY A 328 -8.56 -8.20 5.23
C GLY A 328 -9.20 -6.96 5.87
N ALA A 329 -9.28 -6.92 7.21
CA ALA A 329 -9.80 -5.76 7.93
C ALA A 329 -8.89 -4.54 7.74
N PHE A 330 -7.58 -4.70 7.94
CA PHE A 330 -6.62 -3.62 7.77
C PHE A 330 -6.63 -3.05 6.34
N ASN A 331 -6.56 -3.92 5.33
CA ASN A 331 -6.54 -3.49 3.93
C ASN A 331 -7.85 -2.86 3.47
N LEU A 332 -9.00 -3.26 4.03
CA LEU A 332 -10.27 -2.59 3.76
C LEU A 332 -10.20 -1.10 4.12
N VAL A 333 -9.65 -0.77 5.30
CA VAL A 333 -9.46 0.63 5.72
C VAL A 333 -8.36 1.30 4.91
N ARG A 334 -7.22 0.61 4.72
CA ARG A 334 -6.06 1.12 3.97
C ARG A 334 -6.47 1.65 2.60
N TRP A 335 -7.17 0.82 1.84
CA TRP A 335 -7.59 1.17 0.49
C TRP A 335 -8.89 1.98 0.47
N GLY A 336 -9.80 1.76 1.42
CA GLY A 336 -11.03 2.54 1.51
C GLY A 336 -10.78 4.02 1.73
N ALA A 337 -9.79 4.37 2.58
CA ALA A 337 -9.40 5.75 2.83
C ALA A 337 -8.54 6.35 1.71
N ALA A 338 -7.82 5.52 0.97
CA ALA A 338 -7.06 5.93 -0.22
C ALA A 338 -7.97 6.28 -1.41
N ALA A 339 -9.08 5.56 -1.59
CA ALA A 339 -9.95 5.69 -2.75
C ALA A 339 -10.46 7.12 -3.04
N PRO A 340 -10.94 7.90 -2.06
CA PRO A 340 -11.43 9.26 -2.34
C PRO A 340 -10.31 10.28 -2.58
N ALA A 341 -9.05 9.98 -2.23
CA ALA A 341 -7.98 10.96 -2.25
C ALA A 341 -7.67 11.54 -3.65
N PRO A 342 -7.55 10.73 -4.72
CA PRO A 342 -7.34 11.26 -6.07
C PRO A 342 -8.49 12.19 -6.47
N ILE A 343 -9.73 11.70 -6.57
CA ILE A 343 -10.87 12.52 -7.06
C ILE A 343 -11.09 13.81 -6.24
N ILE A 344 -10.86 13.78 -4.93
CA ILE A 344 -10.93 14.99 -4.10
C ILE A 344 -9.81 15.95 -4.49
N SER A 345 -8.59 15.45 -4.69
CA SER A 345 -7.43 16.25 -5.09
C SER A 345 -7.65 16.94 -6.43
N GLY A 346 -8.09 16.26 -7.49
CA GLY A 346 -8.30 16.90 -8.79
C GLY A 346 -9.42 17.93 -8.78
N LYS A 347 -10.49 17.71 -8.01
CA LYS A 347 -11.55 18.73 -7.84
C LYS A 347 -11.06 19.95 -7.06
N LEU A 348 -10.25 19.74 -6.02
CA LEU A 348 -9.66 20.83 -5.26
C LEU A 348 -8.63 21.60 -6.11
N ALA A 349 -7.90 20.91 -6.98
CA ALA A 349 -6.90 21.52 -7.86
C ALA A 349 -7.51 22.55 -8.83
N GLU A 350 -8.78 22.41 -9.21
CA GLU A 350 -9.51 23.42 -10.01
C GLU A 350 -9.60 24.78 -9.31
N HIS A 351 -9.52 24.80 -7.98
CA HIS A 351 -9.61 26.00 -7.14
C HIS A 351 -8.23 26.48 -6.65
N GLY A 352 -7.18 25.68 -6.85
CA GLY A 352 -5.81 26.02 -6.45
C GLY A 352 -4.90 24.81 -6.33
N LEU A 353 -3.73 24.86 -6.96
CA LEU A 353 -2.77 23.75 -7.01
C LEU A 353 -2.23 23.31 -5.64
N ALA A 354 -2.21 24.21 -4.65
CA ALA A 354 -1.78 23.90 -3.29
C ALA A 354 -2.89 23.28 -2.41
N LEU A 355 -4.16 23.41 -2.79
CA LEU A 355 -5.29 23.00 -1.95
C LEU A 355 -5.30 21.50 -1.62
N PRO A 356 -5.00 20.58 -2.56
CA PRO A 356 -4.92 19.15 -2.24
C PRO A 356 -3.91 18.84 -1.12
N PHE A 357 -2.77 19.53 -1.10
CA PHE A 357 -1.75 19.35 -0.06
C PHE A 357 -2.18 19.95 1.28
N TRP A 358 -2.89 21.09 1.28
CA TRP A 358 -3.48 21.65 2.51
C TRP A 358 -4.57 20.77 3.10
N VAL A 359 -5.42 20.17 2.27
CA VAL A 359 -6.42 19.20 2.73
C VAL A 359 -5.74 17.92 3.22
N GLY A 360 -4.72 17.43 2.50
CA GLY A 360 -3.88 16.34 2.95
C GLY A 360 -3.23 16.60 4.32
N PHE A 361 -2.69 17.81 4.53
CA PHE A 361 -2.19 18.27 5.82
C PHE A 361 -3.26 18.22 6.91
N GLY A 362 -4.45 18.76 6.65
CA GLY A 362 -5.55 18.75 7.62
C GLY A 362 -5.98 17.33 8.03
N VAL A 363 -6.14 16.44 7.05
CA VAL A 363 -6.48 15.02 7.29
C VAL A 363 -5.38 14.32 8.10
N LEU A 364 -4.11 14.53 7.75
CA LEU A 364 -2.99 13.93 8.46
C LEU A 364 -2.80 14.52 9.85
N ALA A 365 -3.03 15.82 10.04
CA ALA A 365 -2.97 16.48 11.34
C ALA A 365 -3.99 15.86 12.31
N VAL A 366 -5.21 15.59 11.85
CA VAL A 366 -6.21 14.84 12.65
C VAL A 366 -5.69 13.44 12.97
N GLY A 367 -5.09 12.73 12.00
CA GLY A 367 -4.45 11.44 12.23
C GLY A 367 -3.32 11.50 13.28
N VAL A 368 -2.50 12.54 13.25
CA VAL A 368 -1.42 12.80 14.22
C VAL A 368 -1.98 13.10 15.61
N LEU A 369 -3.04 13.89 15.72
CA LEU A 369 -3.70 14.16 17.00
C LEU A 369 -4.26 12.89 17.62
N ILE A 370 -4.91 12.04 16.82
CA ILE A 370 -5.43 10.74 17.26
C ILE A 370 -4.28 9.81 17.65
N TYR A 371 -3.18 9.80 16.88
CA TYR A 371 -1.97 9.07 17.23
C TYR A 371 -1.42 9.53 18.59
N LEU A 372 -1.23 10.83 18.82
CA LEU A 372 -0.70 11.36 20.08
C LEU A 372 -1.61 11.04 21.28
N ALA A 373 -2.93 11.09 21.07
CA ALA A 373 -3.92 10.77 22.10
C ALA A 373 -3.96 9.28 22.44
N PHE A 374 -3.92 8.38 21.43
CA PHE A 374 -4.30 6.97 21.57
C PHE A 374 -3.19 5.96 21.22
N ALA A 375 -2.00 6.38 20.79
CA ALA A 375 -0.92 5.45 20.46
C ALA A 375 -0.45 4.59 21.65
N HIS A 376 -0.72 5.02 22.89
CA HIS A 376 -0.49 4.19 24.07
C HIS A 376 -1.30 2.89 24.05
N LEU A 377 -2.49 2.88 23.44
CA LEU A 377 -3.30 1.67 23.25
C LEU A 377 -2.64 0.70 22.26
N MET A 378 -2.07 1.23 21.17
CA MET A 378 -1.30 0.44 20.20
C MET A 378 -0.03 -0.12 20.84
N ALA A 379 0.71 0.73 21.55
CA ALA A 379 1.95 0.34 22.21
C ALA A 379 1.70 -0.75 23.27
N ALA A 380 0.70 -0.58 24.15
CA ALA A 380 0.33 -1.58 25.13
C ALA A 380 -0.07 -2.93 24.48
N GLY A 381 -0.87 -2.88 23.40
CA GLY A 381 -1.29 -4.09 22.68
C GLY A 381 -0.18 -4.81 21.92
N TYR A 382 0.92 -4.11 21.60
CA TYR A 382 2.06 -4.65 20.87
C TYR A 382 3.27 -4.97 21.79
N GLY A 383 3.20 -4.62 23.08
CA GLY A 383 4.31 -4.80 24.03
C GLY A 383 5.37 -3.70 24.00
N GLU A 384 5.04 -2.53 23.45
CA GLU A 384 5.90 -1.35 23.36
C GLU A 384 5.50 -0.25 24.36
N ARG A 385 6.34 0.77 24.53
CA ARG A 385 6.06 1.93 25.39
C ARG A 385 6.20 3.24 24.63
N VAL A 386 5.17 4.08 24.63
CA VAL A 386 5.25 5.42 24.02
C VAL A 386 6.21 6.33 24.78
N LEU A 387 7.02 7.10 24.05
CA LEU A 387 8.06 7.97 24.63
C LEU A 387 7.48 9.05 25.56
N TRP A 388 6.23 9.47 25.34
CA TRP A 388 5.55 10.49 26.13
C TRP A 388 4.66 9.93 27.24
N SER A 389 4.73 8.63 27.58
CA SER A 389 3.92 8.04 28.67
C SER A 389 4.15 8.75 30.01
N ARG A 390 5.35 9.31 30.21
CA ARG A 390 5.71 10.13 31.37
C ARG A 390 4.78 11.33 31.59
N TRP A 391 4.11 11.84 30.55
CA TRP A 391 3.33 13.08 30.58
C TRP A 391 1.82 12.86 30.48
N ASN A 392 1.36 11.67 30.08
CA ASN A 392 -0.06 11.38 29.85
C ASN A 392 -0.62 10.42 30.91
N ARG A 393 -1.56 10.89 31.74
CA ARG A 393 -2.20 10.07 32.81
C ARG A 393 -2.92 8.84 32.26
N ALA A 394 -3.49 8.90 31.06
CA ALA A 394 -4.14 7.77 30.41
C ALA A 394 -3.13 6.68 29.99
N ALA A 395 -1.95 7.10 29.51
CA ALA A 395 -0.85 6.18 29.21
C ALA A 395 -0.29 5.54 30.48
N ARG A 396 -0.23 6.27 31.62
CA ARG A 396 0.15 5.72 32.93
C ARG A 396 -0.85 4.70 33.48
N GLY A 397 -2.14 4.87 33.20
CA GLY A 397 -3.17 3.90 33.60
C GLY A 397 -2.97 2.52 32.94
N ALA A 398 -2.49 2.50 31.69
CA ALA A 398 -2.08 1.26 31.02
C ALA A 398 -0.78 0.66 31.60
N GLU A 399 0.07 1.45 32.26
CA GLU A 399 1.29 0.95 32.94
C GLU A 399 0.99 0.11 34.20
N HIS A 400 -0.23 0.19 34.75
CA HIS A 400 -0.61 -0.46 36.02
C HIS A 400 -1.73 -1.51 35.86
N ALA A 401 -2.11 -1.86 34.63
CA ALA A 401 -3.01 -2.97 34.41
C ALA A 401 -2.27 -4.28 34.77
N PRO A 402 -2.79 -5.10 35.70
CA PRO A 402 -2.13 -6.35 36.09
C PRO A 402 -1.98 -7.24 34.86
N GLU A 403 -0.78 -7.80 34.66
CA GLU A 403 -0.53 -8.85 33.69
C GLU A 403 -1.53 -9.99 33.98
N GLU A 404 -2.48 -10.22 33.06
CA GLU A 404 -3.33 -11.41 33.17
C GLU A 404 -2.40 -12.63 33.13
N PRO A 405 -2.45 -13.52 34.14
CA PRO A 405 -1.59 -14.69 34.16
C PRO A 405 -1.89 -15.52 32.93
N VAL A 406 -0.85 -15.76 32.14
CA VAL A 406 -0.87 -16.69 31.01
C VAL A 406 -1.30 -18.04 31.58
N GLY A 407 -2.56 -18.41 31.34
CA GLY A 407 -3.10 -19.68 31.78
C GLY A 407 -2.33 -20.82 31.13
N GLU A 408 -1.52 -21.51 31.93
CA GLU A 408 -1.08 -22.87 31.64
C GLU A 408 -2.32 -23.76 31.58
N ALA A 409 -2.68 -24.20 30.37
CA ALA A 409 -3.58 -25.33 30.19
C ALA A 409 -2.75 -26.49 29.62
N TYR A 410 -2.52 -27.47 30.51
CA TYR A 410 -1.99 -28.81 30.23
C TYR A 410 -2.89 -29.61 29.29
#